data_AF-A0A2M7EE90-F1
#
_entry.id   AF-A0A2M7EE90-F1
#
_cell.length_a   1.000
_cell.length_b   1.000
_cell.length_c   1.000
_cell.angle_alpha   90.00
_cell.angle_beta   90.00
_cell.angle_gamma   90.00
#
_symmetry.space_group_name_H-M   'P 1'
#
loop_
_entity.id
_entity.type
_entity.pdbx_description
1 polymer ?
#
loop_
_entity_poly.entity_id
_entity_poly.type
_entity_poly.pdbx_seq_one_letter_code
_entity_poly.pdbx_strand_id
1 'polypeptide(L)'
;KILEIVHNLKADSRYNGKSIGILTFFNLQAAYIRKILEEAGYTEENDIKVSIIDGIQGDEKDIVIYSCVLTSSDQKKRYVSLAGEGGEINKEIAAGRVNVAFSRARMQVHCVLSMPIEKFPEGIWIDKFLKYVDKHGMVNFPVSPQPFDSFFEEEFYYLACFHLQDTPYIIQNQIKSCGFKIDFAISNPKNGRKVAIECDGPTHFKDEIDEEYGIYVDSDVERQCILEDAGYRGCFYRIKYSDWIKKDFDRAKVMREILNKLA
;
A
#
# COMPACT_ATOMS: atom_id res chain seq x y z
N LYS A 1 20.91 -3.29 -10.41
CA LYS A 1 19.46 -3.22 -10.16
C LYS A 1 19.06 -2.33 -8.98
N ILE A 2 19.61 -2.49 -7.77
CA ILE A 2 19.23 -1.62 -6.62
C ILE A 2 19.48 -0.13 -6.92
N LEU A 3 20.69 0.21 -7.38
CA LEU A 3 21.03 1.59 -7.77
C LEU A 3 20.04 2.18 -8.80
N GLU A 4 19.67 1.38 -9.80
CA GLU A 4 18.70 1.76 -10.83
C GLU A 4 17.31 2.05 -10.22
N ILE A 5 16.84 1.20 -9.29
CA ILE A 5 15.58 1.44 -8.57
C ILE A 5 15.66 2.75 -7.78
N VAL A 6 16.74 2.95 -7.02
CA VAL A 6 16.95 4.18 -6.25
C VAL A 6 16.96 5.41 -7.15
N HIS A 7 17.66 5.35 -8.28
CA HIS A 7 17.71 6.43 -9.24
C HIS A 7 16.33 6.75 -9.81
N ASN A 8 15.58 5.73 -10.23
CA ASN A 8 14.22 5.90 -10.75
C ASN A 8 13.28 6.50 -9.70
N LEU A 9 13.36 6.05 -8.44
CA LEU A 9 12.57 6.62 -7.35
C LEU A 9 12.95 8.08 -7.10
N LYS A 10 14.25 8.41 -7.02
CA LYS A 10 14.73 9.78 -6.77
C LYS A 10 14.48 10.74 -7.94
N ALA A 11 14.41 10.25 -9.17
CA ALA A 11 14.08 11.05 -10.35
C ALA A 11 12.57 11.33 -10.48
N ASP A 12 11.72 10.58 -9.77
CA ASP A 12 10.28 10.68 -9.86
C ASP A 12 9.72 11.57 -8.74
N SER A 13 9.10 12.67 -9.15
CA SER A 13 8.50 13.68 -8.25
C SER A 13 7.55 13.12 -7.19
N ARG A 14 6.94 11.95 -7.43
CA ARG A 14 6.07 11.24 -6.48
C ARG A 14 6.76 10.83 -5.20
N TYR A 15 8.06 10.59 -5.28
CA TYR A 15 8.86 10.08 -4.18
C TYR A 15 9.76 11.17 -3.56
N ASN A 16 9.52 12.44 -3.90
CA ASN A 16 10.22 13.57 -3.29
C ASN A 16 9.98 13.58 -1.77
N GLY A 17 11.08 13.68 -1.00
CA GLY A 17 11.04 13.64 0.47
C GLY A 17 10.64 12.29 1.06
N LYS A 18 10.54 11.24 0.25
CA LYS A 18 10.25 9.88 0.74
C LYS A 18 11.53 9.17 1.16
N SER A 19 11.45 8.55 2.32
CA SER A 19 12.53 7.79 2.93
C SER A 19 12.66 6.40 2.31
N ILE A 20 13.89 5.98 2.03
CA ILE A 20 14.20 4.71 1.38
C ILE A 20 15.06 3.87 2.33
N GLY A 21 14.58 2.68 2.69
CA GLY A 21 15.35 1.66 3.39
C GLY A 21 15.83 0.59 2.43
N ILE A 22 17.11 0.27 2.44
CA ILE A 22 17.67 -0.84 1.66
C ILE A 22 18.17 -1.89 2.64
N LEU A 23 17.46 -3.01 2.69
CA LEU A 23 17.65 -4.05 3.67
C LEU A 23 18.19 -5.31 3.04
N THR A 24 19.19 -5.91 3.68
CA THR A 24 19.77 -7.18 3.26
C THR A 24 20.06 -8.07 4.45
N PHE A 25 20.33 -9.34 4.19
CA PHE A 25 20.66 -10.32 5.23
C PHE A 25 22.17 -10.43 5.46
N PHE A 26 22.98 -9.78 4.61
CA PHE A 26 24.42 -9.97 4.59
C PHE A 26 25.17 -8.65 4.78
N ASN A 27 26.05 -8.60 5.77
CA ASN A 27 26.88 -7.41 6.04
C ASN A 27 27.72 -6.99 4.83
N LEU A 28 28.32 -7.96 4.12
CA LEU A 28 29.11 -7.68 2.92
C LEU A 28 28.25 -7.08 1.81
N GLN A 29 27.00 -7.54 1.66
CA GLN A 29 26.07 -6.96 0.71
C GLN A 29 25.70 -5.53 1.12
N ALA A 30 25.44 -5.27 2.40
CA ALA A 30 25.11 -3.94 2.88
C ALA A 30 26.27 -2.96 2.60
N ALA A 31 27.50 -3.36 2.90
CA ALA A 31 28.70 -2.57 2.62
C ALA A 31 28.87 -2.31 1.11
N TYR A 32 28.66 -3.34 0.28
CA TYR A 32 28.75 -3.21 -1.18
C TYR A 32 27.69 -2.26 -1.76
N ILE A 33 26.44 -2.34 -1.26
CA ILE A 33 25.36 -1.44 -1.67
C ILE A 33 25.68 0.00 -1.27
N ARG A 34 26.15 0.24 -0.04
CA ARG A 34 26.54 1.59 0.41
C ARG A 34 27.59 2.20 -0.52
N LYS A 35 28.66 1.45 -0.79
CA LYS A 35 29.73 1.89 -1.68
C LYS A 35 29.20 2.32 -3.06
N ILE A 36 28.37 1.49 -3.70
CA ILE A 36 27.81 1.81 -5.03
C ILE A 36 26.93 3.05 -5.00
N LEU A 37 26.13 3.22 -3.94
CA LEU A 37 25.26 4.38 -3.79
C LEU A 37 26.06 5.66 -3.56
N GLU A 38 27.07 5.62 -2.70
CA GLU A 38 27.99 6.73 -2.44
C GLU A 38 28.73 7.15 -3.71
N GLU A 39 29.27 6.19 -4.49
CA GLU A 39 29.91 6.46 -5.78
C GLU A 39 28.96 7.10 -6.80
N ALA A 40 27.65 6.85 -6.68
CA ALA A 40 26.62 7.45 -7.51
C ALA A 40 26.05 8.77 -6.93
N GLY A 41 26.60 9.27 -5.82
CA GLY A 41 26.19 10.53 -5.18
C GLY A 41 25.00 10.42 -4.23
N TYR A 42 24.59 9.20 -3.84
CA TYR A 42 23.56 8.98 -2.82
C TYR A 42 24.20 8.67 -1.48
N THR A 43 23.95 9.51 -0.48
CA THR A 43 24.48 9.37 0.88
C THR A 43 23.35 9.12 1.88
N GLU A 44 23.68 8.79 3.15
CA GLU A 44 22.67 8.60 4.20
C GLU A 44 21.85 9.86 4.48
N GLU A 45 22.38 11.04 4.16
CA GLU A 45 21.67 12.33 4.26
C GLU A 45 20.57 12.50 3.20
N ASN A 46 20.55 11.67 2.14
CA ASN A 46 19.53 11.71 1.08
C ASN A 46 18.28 10.89 1.43
N ASP A 47 17.94 10.73 2.71
CA ASP A 47 16.86 9.87 3.21
C ASP A 47 17.02 8.38 2.82
N ILE A 48 18.24 7.93 2.48
CA ILE A 48 18.53 6.55 2.09
C ILE A 48 19.30 5.87 3.21
N LYS A 49 18.72 4.83 3.82
CA LYS A 49 19.40 4.02 4.83
C LYS A 49 19.68 2.63 4.30
N VAL A 50 20.94 2.22 4.31
CA VAL A 50 21.34 0.84 3.98
C VAL A 50 21.68 0.11 5.27
N SER A 51 21.10 -1.05 5.51
CA SER A 51 21.37 -1.83 6.72
C SER A 51 21.18 -3.34 6.49
N ILE A 52 21.75 -4.13 7.39
CA ILE A 52 21.24 -5.49 7.58
C ILE A 52 19.85 -5.44 8.21
N ILE A 53 19.09 -6.52 8.02
CA ILE A 53 17.68 -6.60 8.39
C ILE A 53 17.41 -6.40 9.89
N ASP A 54 18.39 -6.76 10.74
CA ASP A 54 18.33 -6.56 12.19
C ASP A 54 18.61 -5.10 12.61
N GLY A 55 19.29 -4.32 11.77
CA GLY A 55 19.74 -2.95 12.10
C GLY A 55 18.67 -1.87 11.94
N ILE A 56 17.42 -2.26 11.69
CA ILE A 56 16.30 -1.33 11.43
C ILE A 56 15.13 -1.53 12.43
N GLN A 57 15.45 -1.96 13.65
CA GLN A 57 14.45 -2.11 14.71
C GLN A 57 13.88 -0.75 15.12
N GLY A 58 12.58 -0.53 14.85
CA GLY A 58 11.87 0.72 15.19
C GLY A 58 12.05 1.87 14.19
N ASP A 59 12.69 1.62 13.05
CA ASP A 59 12.91 2.62 12.00
C ASP A 59 12.15 2.21 10.72
N GLU A 60 11.01 2.87 10.49
CA GLU A 60 10.18 2.65 9.30
C GLU A 60 10.60 3.56 8.15
N LYS A 61 10.37 3.10 6.92
CA LYS A 61 10.69 3.84 5.69
C LYS A 61 9.49 3.86 4.76
N ASP A 62 9.36 4.91 3.95
CA ASP A 62 8.29 4.99 2.95
C ASP A 62 8.42 3.88 1.92
N ILE A 63 9.64 3.69 1.42
CA ILE A 63 9.98 2.61 0.49
C ILE A 63 11.01 1.70 1.14
N VAL A 64 10.81 0.39 1.05
CA VAL A 64 11.81 -0.60 1.44
C VAL A 64 12.22 -1.44 0.24
N ILE A 65 13.52 -1.60 0.04
CA ILE A 65 14.12 -2.44 -1.00
C ILE A 65 14.84 -3.61 -0.30
N TYR A 66 14.33 -4.83 -0.46
CA TYR A 66 14.97 -6.04 0.04
C TYR A 66 15.96 -6.60 -0.99
N SER A 67 17.22 -6.79 -0.57
CA SER A 67 18.26 -7.47 -1.33
C SER A 67 18.50 -8.88 -0.78
N CYS A 68 18.06 -9.88 -1.54
CA CYS A 68 17.97 -11.26 -1.06
C CYS A 68 19.21 -12.12 -1.38
N VAL A 69 20.07 -11.75 -2.34
CA VAL A 69 21.44 -12.31 -2.59
C VAL A 69 21.56 -13.85 -2.72
N LEU A 70 20.48 -14.62 -2.66
CA LEU A 70 20.49 -16.08 -2.76
C LEU A 70 20.71 -16.52 -4.20
N THR A 71 21.84 -17.18 -4.46
CA THR A 71 22.21 -17.64 -5.81
C THR A 71 21.91 -19.11 -6.07
N SER A 72 21.65 -19.91 -5.03
CA SER A 72 21.20 -21.31 -5.13
C SER A 72 20.45 -21.78 -3.89
N SER A 73 19.63 -22.83 -4.03
CA SER A 73 18.86 -23.45 -2.95
C SER A 73 19.75 -24.04 -1.84
N ASP A 74 20.95 -24.51 -2.17
CA ASP A 74 21.92 -25.07 -1.21
C ASP A 74 22.46 -24.03 -0.22
N GLN A 75 22.29 -22.74 -0.52
CA GLN A 75 22.64 -21.65 0.39
C GLN A 75 21.59 -21.40 1.47
N LYS A 76 20.58 -22.27 1.62
CA LYS A 76 19.60 -22.23 2.74
C LYS A 76 20.29 -22.04 4.10
N LYS A 77 21.44 -22.69 4.32
CA LYS A 77 22.20 -22.56 5.58
C LYS A 77 22.78 -21.17 5.84
N ARG A 78 22.92 -20.32 4.82
CA ARG A 78 23.32 -18.91 5.00
C ARG A 78 22.21 -18.06 5.63
N TYR A 79 21.00 -18.60 5.63
CA TYR A 79 19.79 -18.04 6.24
C TYR A 79 19.43 -18.75 7.55
N VAL A 80 20.38 -19.39 8.25
CA VAL A 80 20.11 -20.16 9.48
C VAL A 80 19.37 -19.36 10.56
N SER A 81 19.64 -18.05 10.69
CA SER A 81 18.89 -17.16 11.59
C SER A 81 17.42 -16.98 11.22
N LEU A 82 17.03 -17.35 10.01
CA LEU A 82 15.73 -17.10 9.37
C LEU A 82 15.01 -18.41 8.98
N ALA A 83 15.70 -19.53 9.09
CA ALA A 83 15.21 -20.84 8.67
C ALA A 83 14.19 -21.42 9.66
N GLY A 84 14.01 -20.83 10.84
CA GLY A 84 13.11 -21.36 11.86
C GLY A 84 13.44 -22.80 12.30
N GLU A 85 14.55 -23.39 11.84
CA GLU A 85 14.88 -24.80 12.10
C GLU A 85 15.81 -24.96 13.32
N GLY A 86 16.25 -23.87 13.95
CA GLY A 86 17.19 -23.85 15.09
C GLY A 86 16.60 -24.18 16.48
N GLY A 87 15.55 -25.00 16.56
CA GLY A 87 14.88 -25.38 17.82
C GLY A 87 13.70 -24.47 18.22
N GLU A 88 12.82 -24.97 19.10
CA GLU A 88 11.53 -24.35 19.47
C GLU A 88 11.67 -22.92 20.04
N ILE A 89 12.71 -22.67 20.84
CA ILE A 89 12.95 -21.35 21.47
C ILE A 89 13.41 -20.30 20.44
N ASN A 90 14.14 -20.71 19.41
CA ASN A 90 14.65 -19.80 18.39
C ASN A 90 13.64 -19.51 17.27
N LYS A 91 12.58 -20.33 17.13
CA LYS A 91 11.53 -20.14 16.12
C LYS A 91 10.76 -18.84 16.33
N GLU A 92 10.31 -18.57 17.56
CA GLU A 92 9.50 -17.39 17.87
C GLU A 92 10.33 -16.10 17.77
N ILE A 93 11.57 -16.13 18.27
CA ILE A 93 12.49 -14.98 18.20
C ILE A 93 12.85 -14.67 16.74
N ALA A 94 13.15 -15.69 15.93
CA ALA A 94 13.41 -15.53 14.51
C ALA A 94 12.17 -15.04 13.75
N ALA A 95 10.99 -15.59 14.05
CA ALA A 95 9.72 -15.15 13.45
C ALA A 95 9.42 -13.68 13.78
N GLY A 96 9.62 -13.26 15.03
CA GLY A 96 9.45 -11.87 15.45
C GLY A 96 10.37 -10.93 14.67
N ARG A 97 11.66 -11.24 14.58
CA ARG A 97 12.65 -10.45 13.81
C ARG A 97 12.26 -10.32 12.34
N VAL A 98 11.80 -11.40 11.73
CA VAL A 98 11.42 -11.42 10.32
C VAL A 98 10.12 -10.66 10.06
N ASN A 99 9.14 -10.78 10.96
CA ASN A 99 7.91 -9.99 10.87
C ASN A 99 8.23 -8.51 10.96
N VAL A 100 9.06 -8.10 11.94
CA VAL A 100 9.39 -6.68 12.05
C VAL A 100 10.18 -6.21 10.83
N ALA A 101 11.05 -7.06 10.29
CA ALA A 101 11.80 -6.77 9.08
C ALA A 101 10.91 -6.53 7.86
N PHE A 102 9.92 -7.39 7.63
CA PHE A 102 9.03 -7.29 6.46
C PHE A 102 7.94 -6.22 6.61
N SER A 103 7.70 -5.71 7.82
CA SER A 103 6.74 -4.63 8.09
C SER A 103 7.35 -3.22 8.09
N ARG A 104 8.58 -3.04 7.58
CA ARG A 104 9.29 -1.74 7.62
C ARG A 104 8.83 -0.71 6.59
N ALA A 105 8.05 -1.13 5.59
CA ALA A 105 7.60 -0.25 4.52
C ALA A 105 6.23 0.37 4.84
N ARG A 106 6.12 1.70 4.74
CA ARG A 106 4.84 2.42 4.88
C ARG A 106 4.05 2.50 3.57
N MET A 107 4.75 2.58 2.44
CA MET A 107 4.11 2.80 1.13
C MET A 107 4.43 1.69 0.12
N GLN A 108 5.69 1.29 0.00
CA GLN A 108 6.11 0.44 -1.11
C GLN A 108 7.25 -0.52 -0.72
N VAL A 109 7.19 -1.73 -1.29
CA VAL A 109 8.26 -2.74 -1.18
C VAL A 109 8.78 -3.09 -2.58
N HIS A 110 10.11 -3.17 -2.71
CA HIS A 110 10.78 -3.79 -3.85
C HIS A 110 11.59 -5.01 -3.40
N CYS A 111 11.34 -6.17 -3.98
CA CYS A 111 12.15 -7.38 -3.74
C CYS A 111 13.13 -7.59 -4.90
N VAL A 112 14.43 -7.50 -4.61
CA VAL A 112 15.50 -7.79 -5.57
C VAL A 112 16.04 -9.19 -5.33
N LEU A 113 15.76 -10.08 -6.28
CA LEU A 113 16.07 -11.51 -6.22
C LEU A 113 17.19 -11.85 -7.21
N SER A 114 17.95 -12.90 -6.90
CA SER A 114 19.00 -13.43 -7.79
C SER A 114 18.58 -14.73 -8.50
N MET A 115 17.39 -15.24 -8.22
CA MET A 115 16.75 -16.37 -8.90
C MET A 115 15.21 -16.25 -8.83
N PRO A 116 14.46 -17.02 -9.66
CA PRO A 116 13.00 -17.07 -9.57
C PRO A 116 12.51 -17.55 -8.20
N ILE A 117 11.31 -17.12 -7.80
CA ILE A 117 10.72 -17.39 -6.47
C ILE A 117 10.59 -18.91 -6.24
N GLU A 118 10.27 -19.67 -7.28
CA GLU A 118 10.08 -21.13 -7.21
C GLU A 118 11.36 -21.90 -6.88
N LYS A 119 12.53 -21.26 -7.07
CA LYS A 119 13.83 -21.86 -6.75
C LYS A 119 14.34 -21.46 -5.37
N PHE A 120 13.63 -20.60 -4.64
CA PHE A 120 14.01 -20.29 -3.26
C PHE A 120 13.83 -21.52 -2.37
N PRO A 121 14.73 -21.74 -1.39
CA PRO A 121 14.63 -22.89 -0.51
C PRO A 121 13.36 -22.81 0.33
N GLU A 122 12.63 -23.92 0.44
CA GLU A 122 11.44 -23.99 1.27
C GLU A 122 11.76 -23.98 2.78
N GLY A 123 10.76 -23.62 3.57
CA GLY A 123 10.82 -23.67 5.04
C GLY A 123 11.52 -22.47 5.69
N ILE A 124 12.01 -21.52 4.90
CA ILE A 124 12.53 -20.24 5.41
C ILE A 124 11.49 -19.13 5.24
N TRP A 125 11.51 -18.13 6.11
CA TRP A 125 10.49 -17.07 6.08
C TRP A 125 10.47 -16.24 4.79
N ILE A 126 11.63 -16.06 4.14
CA ILE A 126 11.68 -15.31 2.88
C ILE A 126 10.90 -16.01 1.77
N ASP A 127 10.87 -17.35 1.72
CA ASP A 127 10.06 -18.09 0.76
C ASP A 127 8.56 -17.81 0.97
N LYS A 128 8.09 -17.84 2.24
CA LYS A 128 6.71 -17.50 2.58
C LYS A 128 6.35 -16.06 2.18
N PHE A 129 7.24 -15.11 2.46
CA PHE A 129 7.04 -13.72 2.09
C PHE A 129 7.03 -13.52 0.57
N LEU A 130 7.96 -14.13 -0.16
CA LEU A 130 8.02 -14.00 -1.62
C LEU A 130 6.81 -14.64 -2.30
N LYS A 131 6.32 -15.80 -1.82
CA LYS A 131 5.06 -16.40 -2.29
C LYS A 131 3.85 -15.49 -2.04
N TYR A 132 3.82 -14.79 -0.91
CA TYR A 132 2.79 -13.78 -0.64
C TYR A 132 2.89 -12.60 -1.62
N VAL A 133 4.09 -12.07 -1.83
CA VAL A 133 4.34 -10.95 -2.76
C VAL A 133 4.03 -11.35 -4.21
N ASP A 134 4.32 -12.57 -4.64
CA ASP A 134 3.99 -13.05 -5.98
C ASP A 134 2.46 -13.06 -6.20
N LYS A 135 1.72 -13.53 -5.20
CA LYS A 135 0.27 -13.65 -5.25
C LYS A 135 -0.48 -12.31 -5.04
N HIS A 136 0.08 -11.40 -4.26
CA HIS A 136 -0.62 -10.21 -3.75
C HIS A 136 0.13 -8.88 -3.99
N GLY A 137 1.37 -8.92 -4.44
CA GLY A 137 2.26 -7.75 -4.52
C GLY A 137 2.04 -6.87 -5.74
N MET A 138 1.30 -7.34 -6.75
CA MET A 138 0.74 -6.48 -7.79
C MET A 138 -0.68 -6.09 -7.41
N VAL A 139 -0.88 -4.81 -7.11
CA VAL A 139 -2.22 -4.22 -7.08
C VAL A 139 -2.68 -4.14 -8.53
N ASN A 140 -3.35 -5.20 -9.00
CA ASN A 140 -4.01 -5.17 -10.30
C ASN A 140 -5.15 -4.16 -10.20
N PHE A 141 -5.03 -3.05 -10.91
CA PHE A 141 -6.15 -2.17 -11.20
C PHE A 141 -7.03 -2.92 -12.22
N PRO A 142 -8.21 -3.42 -11.83
CA PRO A 142 -9.05 -4.10 -12.80
C PRO A 142 -9.42 -3.10 -13.90
N VAL A 143 -9.25 -3.52 -15.17
CA VAL A 143 -9.51 -2.68 -16.34
C VAL A 143 -11.00 -2.34 -16.47
N SER A 144 -11.86 -3.18 -15.88
CA SER A 144 -13.31 -3.01 -15.82
C SER A 144 -13.77 -2.90 -14.37
N PRO A 145 -14.86 -2.17 -14.09
CA PRO A 145 -15.43 -2.13 -12.76
C PRO A 145 -15.89 -3.53 -12.32
N GLN A 146 -15.78 -3.80 -11.02
CA GLN A 146 -16.45 -4.92 -10.37
C GLN A 146 -17.98 -4.69 -10.37
N PRO A 147 -18.81 -5.71 -10.10
CA PRO A 147 -20.25 -5.51 -9.91
C PRO A 147 -20.53 -4.47 -8.83
N PHE A 148 -21.46 -3.55 -9.10
CA PHE A 148 -21.95 -2.57 -8.12
C PHE A 148 -22.96 -3.21 -7.18
N ASP A 149 -22.99 -2.78 -5.93
CA ASP A 149 -23.99 -3.27 -4.96
C ASP A 149 -25.34 -2.53 -5.13
N SER A 150 -25.34 -1.37 -5.81
CA SER A 150 -26.53 -0.53 -6.01
C SER A 150 -26.52 0.27 -7.31
N PHE A 151 -27.71 0.72 -7.77
CA PHE A 151 -27.83 1.68 -8.88
C PHE A 151 -27.20 3.04 -8.55
N PHE A 152 -27.21 3.43 -7.27
CA PHE A 152 -26.59 4.66 -6.80
C PHE A 152 -25.07 4.65 -7.08
N GLU A 153 -24.40 3.57 -6.71
CA GLU A 153 -22.98 3.37 -7.04
C GLU A 153 -22.73 3.39 -8.56
N GLU A 154 -23.57 2.72 -9.34
CA GLU A 154 -23.44 2.69 -10.80
C GLU A 154 -23.56 4.10 -11.42
N GLU A 155 -24.56 4.88 -11.01
CA GLU A 155 -24.74 6.27 -11.47
C GLU A 155 -23.55 7.15 -11.08
N PHE A 156 -23.07 7.03 -9.83
CA PHE A 156 -21.89 7.75 -9.39
C PHE A 156 -20.65 7.37 -10.21
N TYR A 157 -20.43 6.09 -10.49
CA TYR A 157 -19.30 5.62 -11.27
C TYR A 157 -19.27 6.25 -12.66
N TYR A 158 -20.39 6.24 -13.39
CA TYR A 158 -20.44 6.84 -14.72
C TYR A 158 -20.27 8.37 -14.70
N LEU A 159 -20.84 9.05 -13.70
CA LEU A 159 -20.59 10.48 -13.48
C LEU A 159 -19.09 10.73 -13.25
N ALA A 160 -18.46 9.96 -12.36
CA ALA A 160 -17.05 10.10 -12.07
C ALA A 160 -16.22 9.85 -13.32
N CYS A 161 -16.47 8.77 -14.06
CA CYS A 161 -15.80 8.49 -15.34
C CYS A 161 -15.89 9.68 -16.30
N PHE A 162 -17.07 10.29 -16.48
CA PHE A 162 -17.25 11.48 -17.32
C PHE A 162 -16.33 12.63 -16.89
N HIS A 163 -16.25 12.92 -15.59
CA HIS A 163 -15.38 13.98 -15.06
C HIS A 163 -13.88 13.65 -15.09
N LEU A 164 -13.53 12.36 -15.16
CA LEU A 164 -12.14 11.90 -15.13
C LEU A 164 -11.51 11.65 -16.51
N GLN A 165 -12.28 11.68 -17.61
CA GLN A 165 -11.84 11.31 -18.97
C GLN A 165 -10.51 11.96 -19.41
N ASP A 166 -10.32 13.26 -19.12
CA ASP A 166 -9.13 14.02 -19.50
C ASP A 166 -8.13 14.22 -18.34
N THR A 167 -8.23 13.40 -17.31
CA THR A 167 -7.38 13.48 -16.11
C THR A 167 -6.48 12.26 -16.00
N PRO A 168 -5.33 12.36 -15.30
CA PRO A 168 -4.53 11.17 -15.01
C PRO A 168 -5.11 10.33 -13.87
N TYR A 169 -6.29 10.66 -13.34
CA TYR A 169 -6.84 10.03 -12.14
C TYR A 169 -7.52 8.71 -12.48
N ILE A 170 -7.40 7.75 -11.56
CA ILE A 170 -7.90 6.39 -11.73
C ILE A 170 -8.97 6.13 -10.68
N ILE A 171 -10.18 5.78 -11.11
CA ILE A 171 -11.26 5.30 -10.26
C ILE A 171 -11.22 3.77 -10.18
N GLN A 172 -11.42 3.23 -8.99
CA GLN A 172 -11.63 1.81 -8.73
C GLN A 172 -12.86 1.65 -7.87
N ASN A 173 -13.62 0.58 -8.07
CA ASN A 173 -14.76 0.25 -7.22
C ASN A 173 -14.51 -1.02 -6.37
N GLN A 174 -15.22 -1.13 -5.26
CA GLN A 174 -15.34 -2.34 -4.44
C GLN A 174 -13.98 -2.78 -3.84
N ILE A 175 -13.23 -1.82 -3.30
CA ILE A 175 -11.86 -2.03 -2.81
C ILE A 175 -11.91 -2.67 -1.43
N LYS A 176 -11.11 -3.73 -1.23
CA LYS A 176 -10.97 -4.39 0.07
C LYS A 176 -9.82 -3.79 0.86
N SER A 177 -10.07 -3.36 2.10
CA SER A 177 -9.05 -2.82 3.01
C SER A 177 -9.40 -3.13 4.46
N CYS A 178 -8.44 -3.61 5.25
CA CYS A 178 -8.62 -3.98 6.66
C CYS A 178 -9.82 -4.91 6.95
N GLY A 179 -10.16 -5.80 6.01
CA GLY A 179 -11.34 -6.69 6.14
C GLY A 179 -12.67 -6.04 5.77
N PHE A 180 -12.69 -4.73 5.50
CA PHE A 180 -13.84 -3.98 5.01
C PHE A 180 -13.79 -3.76 3.50
N LYS A 181 -14.88 -3.23 2.98
CA LYS A 181 -15.06 -2.83 1.59
C LYS A 181 -15.30 -1.32 1.54
N ILE A 182 -14.69 -0.68 0.56
CA ILE A 182 -14.87 0.73 0.19
C ILE A 182 -15.52 0.75 -1.20
N ASP A 183 -16.59 1.52 -1.37
CA ASP A 183 -17.35 1.53 -2.63
C ASP A 183 -16.49 2.00 -3.78
N PHE A 184 -15.77 3.11 -3.61
CA PHE A 184 -14.84 3.62 -4.60
C PHE A 184 -13.56 4.22 -3.99
N ALA A 185 -12.49 4.23 -4.78
CA ALA A 185 -11.37 5.11 -4.56
C ALA A 185 -10.95 5.76 -5.87
N ILE A 186 -10.78 7.07 -5.83
CA ILE A 186 -10.16 7.81 -6.92
C ILE A 186 -8.73 8.15 -6.48
N SER A 187 -7.77 7.83 -7.33
CA SER A 187 -6.35 8.00 -7.04
C SER A 187 -5.67 8.89 -8.07
N ASN A 188 -4.76 9.73 -7.60
CA ASN A 188 -3.86 10.51 -8.42
C ASN A 188 -2.51 9.79 -8.49
N PRO A 189 -2.21 9.08 -9.60
CA PRO A 189 -0.99 8.32 -9.72
C PRO A 189 0.25 9.21 -9.79
N LYS A 190 0.12 10.54 -9.98
CA LYS A 190 1.24 11.50 -10.05
C LYS A 190 1.71 12.03 -8.70
N ASN A 191 0.94 11.90 -7.63
CA ASN A 191 1.35 12.34 -6.28
C ASN A 191 1.00 11.33 -5.18
N GLY A 192 0.35 10.21 -5.54
CA GLY A 192 -0.04 9.15 -4.60
C GLY A 192 -1.24 9.50 -3.72
N ARG A 193 -1.88 10.66 -3.92
CA ARG A 193 -3.12 11.00 -3.21
C ARG A 193 -4.25 10.10 -3.68
N LYS A 194 -5.14 9.77 -2.75
CA LYS A 194 -6.34 8.98 -3.00
C LYS A 194 -7.47 9.51 -2.14
N VAL A 195 -8.69 9.39 -2.64
CA VAL A 195 -9.91 9.70 -1.91
C VAL A 195 -10.76 8.44 -1.92
N ALA A 196 -11.09 7.93 -0.73
CA ALA A 196 -12.11 6.90 -0.56
C ALA A 196 -13.48 7.56 -0.65
N ILE A 197 -14.38 6.99 -1.45
CA ILE A 197 -15.74 7.48 -1.62
C ILE A 197 -16.72 6.38 -1.23
N GLU A 198 -17.70 6.74 -0.41
CA GLU A 198 -18.81 5.87 0.01
C GLU A 198 -20.13 6.44 -0.54
N CYS A 199 -20.92 5.58 -1.16
CA CYS A 199 -22.28 5.85 -1.60
C CYS A 199 -23.24 5.29 -0.54
N ASP A 200 -23.39 6.02 0.56
CA ASP A 200 -24.10 5.53 1.74
C ASP A 200 -25.61 5.46 1.51
N GLY A 201 -26.13 4.23 1.45
CA GLY A 201 -27.56 3.95 1.49
C GLY A 201 -28.18 4.02 2.90
N PRO A 202 -29.51 3.85 3.02
CA PRO A 202 -30.23 3.97 4.29
C PRO A 202 -29.76 3.01 5.40
N THR A 203 -29.11 1.90 5.04
CA THR A 203 -28.63 0.88 6.00
C THR A 203 -27.47 1.34 6.88
N HIS A 204 -26.83 2.46 6.54
CA HIS A 204 -25.74 3.06 7.32
C HIS A 204 -26.24 3.98 8.46
N PHE A 205 -27.56 4.15 8.54
CA PHE A 205 -28.24 5.03 9.48
C PHE A 205 -29.25 4.23 10.29
N LYS A 206 -29.58 4.71 11.49
CA LYS A 206 -30.57 4.04 12.34
C LYS A 206 -32.00 4.24 11.82
N ASP A 207 -32.26 5.43 11.29
CA ASP A 207 -33.53 5.86 10.73
C ASP A 207 -33.33 7.01 9.74
N GLU A 208 -34.42 7.45 9.10
CA GLU A 208 -34.43 8.52 8.09
C GLU A 208 -34.00 9.89 8.68
N ILE A 209 -34.23 10.12 9.98
CA ILE A 209 -33.84 11.37 10.66
C ILE A 209 -32.32 11.39 10.78
N ASP A 210 -31.72 10.30 11.26
CA ASP A 210 -30.27 10.15 11.34
C ASP A 210 -29.62 10.28 9.95
N GLU A 211 -30.23 9.72 8.89
CA GLU A 211 -29.77 9.94 7.52
C GLU A 211 -29.84 11.42 7.13
N GLU A 212 -30.94 12.12 7.39
CA GLU A 212 -31.09 13.54 7.06
C GLU A 212 -30.00 14.41 7.73
N TYR A 213 -29.69 14.14 9.00
CA TYR A 213 -28.64 14.85 9.74
C TYR A 213 -27.22 14.31 9.49
N GLY A 214 -27.06 13.17 8.80
CA GLY A 214 -25.77 12.53 8.54
C GLY A 214 -25.14 11.88 9.78
N ILE A 215 -25.97 11.30 10.64
CA ILE A 215 -25.59 10.61 11.87
C ILE A 215 -25.46 9.12 11.59
N TYR A 216 -24.23 8.64 11.43
CA TYR A 216 -23.95 7.24 11.15
C TYR A 216 -24.04 6.36 12.39
N VAL A 217 -24.39 5.08 12.21
CA VAL A 217 -24.32 4.09 13.29
C VAL A 217 -22.89 3.88 13.78
N ASP A 218 -22.72 3.53 15.06
CA ASP A 218 -21.39 3.39 15.69
C ASP A 218 -20.44 2.47 14.91
N SER A 219 -20.95 1.36 14.36
CA SER A 219 -20.15 0.43 13.57
C SER A 219 -19.58 1.05 12.28
N ASP A 220 -20.29 2.01 11.67
CA ASP A 220 -19.82 2.72 10.49
C ASP A 220 -18.77 3.78 10.84
N VAL A 221 -18.92 4.43 12.00
CA VAL A 221 -17.91 5.36 12.53
C VAL A 221 -16.61 4.62 12.84
N GLU A 222 -16.70 3.49 13.54
CA GLU A 222 -15.55 2.62 13.84
C GLU A 222 -14.88 2.10 12.56
N ARG A 223 -15.68 1.64 11.57
CA ARG A 223 -15.20 1.21 10.25
C ARG A 223 -14.36 2.31 9.60
N GLN A 224 -14.88 3.54 9.58
CA GLN A 224 -14.17 4.67 8.98
C GLN A 224 -12.86 4.96 9.73
N CYS A 225 -12.84 4.96 11.07
CA CYS A 225 -11.61 5.17 11.84
C CYS A 225 -10.51 4.17 11.47
N ILE A 226 -10.86 2.88 11.35
CA ILE A 226 -9.90 1.83 10.97
C ILE A 226 -9.35 2.07 9.56
N LEU A 227 -10.22 2.43 8.62
CA LEU A 227 -9.80 2.70 7.24
C LEU A 227 -8.96 3.97 7.12
N GLU A 228 -9.27 5.00 7.91
CA GLU A 228 -8.47 6.21 7.97
C GLU A 228 -7.05 5.91 8.47
N ASP A 229 -6.93 5.11 9.53
CA ASP A 229 -5.64 4.63 10.06
C ASP A 229 -4.89 3.74 9.05
N ALA A 230 -5.61 3.04 8.17
CA ALA A 230 -5.05 2.27 7.06
C ALA A 230 -4.58 3.12 5.85
N GLY A 231 -4.49 4.45 6.03
CA GLY A 231 -3.94 5.37 5.05
C GLY A 231 -4.99 6.11 4.21
N TYR A 232 -6.24 6.19 4.68
CA TYR A 232 -7.29 7.05 4.13
C TYR A 232 -7.62 8.26 5.01
N ARG A 233 -6.81 8.54 6.05
CA ARG A 233 -7.05 9.65 6.99
C ARG A 233 -7.21 10.98 6.27
N GLY A 234 -8.34 11.66 6.55
CA GLY A 234 -8.70 12.95 5.92
C GLY A 234 -9.09 12.86 4.44
N CYS A 235 -9.16 11.65 3.90
CA CYS A 235 -9.39 11.36 2.49
C CYS A 235 -10.70 10.59 2.23
N PHE A 236 -11.67 10.64 3.15
CA PHE A 236 -13.02 10.14 2.91
C PHE A 236 -13.92 11.22 2.29
N TYR A 237 -14.81 10.79 1.40
CA TYR A 237 -15.92 11.56 0.87
C TYR A 237 -17.17 10.69 0.87
N ARG A 238 -18.16 11.06 1.69
CA ARG A 238 -19.39 10.27 1.85
C ARG A 238 -20.55 10.98 1.18
N ILE A 239 -21.33 10.26 0.38
CA ILE A 239 -22.48 10.77 -0.34
C ILE A 239 -23.71 10.00 0.16
N LYS A 240 -24.66 10.71 0.74
CA LYS A 240 -25.91 10.10 1.21
C LYS A 240 -26.86 9.86 0.05
N TYR A 241 -27.51 8.70 0.05
CA TYR A 241 -28.50 8.36 -0.96
C TYR A 241 -29.66 9.37 -1.00
N SER A 242 -30.19 9.77 0.17
CA SER A 242 -31.23 10.80 0.29
C SER A 242 -30.87 12.14 -0.37
N ASP A 243 -29.60 12.54 -0.35
CA ASP A 243 -29.14 13.73 -1.07
C ASP A 243 -29.01 13.47 -2.56
N TRP A 244 -28.45 12.31 -2.94
CA TRP A 244 -28.24 11.93 -4.33
C TRP A 244 -29.52 11.89 -5.16
N ILE A 245 -30.64 11.46 -4.58
CA ILE A 245 -31.92 11.35 -5.32
C ILE A 245 -32.65 12.70 -5.50
N LYS A 246 -32.24 13.76 -4.78
CA LYS A 246 -32.86 15.07 -4.92
C LYS A 246 -32.60 15.65 -6.32
N LYS A 247 -33.62 16.26 -6.92
CA LYS A 247 -33.56 16.79 -8.29
C LYS A 247 -32.60 17.97 -8.41
N ASP A 248 -32.54 18.79 -7.37
CA ASP A 248 -31.72 20.00 -7.26
C ASP A 248 -30.32 19.74 -6.69
N PHE A 249 -29.98 18.49 -6.37
CA PHE A 249 -28.66 18.14 -5.88
C PHE A 249 -27.57 18.35 -6.94
N ASP A 250 -26.59 19.20 -6.64
CA ASP A 250 -25.46 19.50 -7.53
C ASP A 250 -24.42 18.36 -7.48
N ARG A 251 -24.68 17.31 -8.26
CA ARG A 251 -23.77 16.16 -8.43
C ARG A 251 -22.41 16.57 -9.01
N ALA A 252 -22.34 17.66 -9.77
CA ALA A 252 -21.06 18.16 -10.29
C ALA A 252 -20.21 18.82 -9.18
N LYS A 253 -20.84 19.39 -8.15
CA LYS A 253 -20.14 19.89 -6.95
C LYS A 253 -19.41 18.77 -6.23
N VAL A 254 -20.05 17.60 -6.08
CA VAL A 254 -19.43 16.41 -5.49
C VAL A 254 -18.11 16.10 -6.19
N MET A 255 -18.12 16.02 -7.52
CA MET A 255 -16.89 15.76 -8.28
C MET A 255 -15.85 16.87 -8.12
N ARG A 256 -16.24 18.14 -8.11
CA ARG A 256 -15.30 19.25 -7.86
C ARG A 256 -14.62 19.14 -6.49
N GLU A 257 -15.37 18.79 -5.45
CA GLU A 257 -14.82 18.63 -4.10
C GLU A 257 -13.87 17.43 -4.00
N ILE A 258 -14.20 16.31 -4.65
CA ILE A 258 -13.32 15.13 -4.72
C ILE A 258 -12.02 15.48 -5.47
N LEU A 259 -12.11 16.16 -6.61
CA LEU A 259 -10.94 16.55 -7.41
C LEU A 259 -10.03 17.53 -6.65
N ASN A 260 -10.61 18.44 -5.86
CA ASN A 260 -9.85 19.36 -5.00
C ASN A 260 -9.03 18.61 -3.93
N LYS A 261 -9.53 17.47 -3.42
CA LYS A 261 -8.77 16.63 -2.47
C LYS A 261 -7.60 15.88 -3.15
N LEU A 262 -7.67 15.66 -4.47
CA LEU A 262 -6.67 14.93 -5.26
C LEU A 262 -5.53 15.79 -5.82
N ALA A 263 -5.75 17.11 -5.93
CA ALA A 263 -4.77 18.09 -6.40
C ALA A 263 -3.69 18.38 -5.34
#